data_AF-A0A6M1ZQ16-F1
#
_entry.id   AF-A0A6M1ZQ16-F1
#
_cell.length_a   1.000
_cell.length_b   1.000
_cell.length_c   1.000
_cell.angle_alpha   90.00
_cell.angle_beta   90.00
_cell.angle_gamma   90.00
#
_symmetry.space_group_name_H-M   'P 1'
#
loop_
_entity.id
_entity.type
_entity.pdbx_description
1 polymer ?
#
loop_
_entity_poly.entity_id
_entity_poly.type
_entity_poly.pdbx_seq_one_letter_code
_entity_poly.pdbx_strand_id
1 'polypeptide(L)'
;MDSETERDFIPRKWHEHPSFIWILLFILICVWALFGIFGKWESLITREKRKELPFFQVTKRDFSLFLYQNPEFLRAKGFRRFGTLARITSLDEVRFVPPKADEYIVAPPDILFRYHVWDRLLGDSLAPRPISGEEFKLFLKENPDWEPENWPGATEGYRQVVKDLGDTDLPLDKVPSEVQFAFQGWKNFFGEWTQIKEVKPTGPEMEKFLADHPHYRRSYWRNILSEEYPDYLKNLDVLSAEDMPDFLKVGIYNFSPQQQTLPDK
;
A
#
# COMPACT_ATOMS: atom_id res chain seq x y z
N MET A 1 -13.02 76.05 3.18
CA MET A 1 -13.34 74.64 2.89
C MET A 1 -12.22 74.18 2.00
N ASP A 2 -11.06 73.99 2.61
CA ASP A 2 -9.80 73.80 1.92
C ASP A 2 -9.52 72.31 1.84
N SER A 3 -9.39 71.82 0.62
CA SER A 3 -9.07 70.43 0.32
C SER A 3 -7.61 70.17 0.73
N GLU A 4 -7.41 69.71 1.96
CA GLU A 4 -6.18 69.03 2.36
C GLU A 4 -6.01 67.81 1.45
N THR A 5 -4.99 67.89 0.61
CA THR A 5 -4.70 66.91 -0.42
C THR A 5 -4.05 65.70 0.26
N GLU A 6 -4.66 64.52 0.11
CA GLU A 6 -4.24 63.19 0.58
C GLU A 6 -2.78 62.77 0.23
N ARG A 7 -1.98 63.62 -0.42
CA ARG A 7 -0.65 63.28 -0.95
C ARG A 7 0.51 63.39 0.05
N ASP A 8 0.29 63.96 1.23
CA ASP A 8 1.38 64.20 2.20
C ASP A 8 1.61 63.06 3.21
N PHE A 9 0.84 61.97 3.14
CA PHE A 9 1.02 60.82 4.03
C PHE A 9 2.06 59.79 3.57
N ILE A 10 2.71 59.99 2.41
CA ILE A 10 3.81 59.11 1.97
C ILE A 10 5.14 59.76 2.39
N PRO A 11 5.80 59.29 3.46
CA PRO A 11 7.09 59.84 3.87
C PRO A 11 8.13 59.67 2.74
N ARG A 12 8.63 60.77 2.15
CA ARG A 12 9.60 60.80 1.03
C ARG A 12 11.01 60.26 1.35
N LYS A 13 11.28 59.77 2.56
CA LYS A 13 12.63 59.37 3.00
C LYS A 13 13.16 58.06 2.41
N TRP A 14 12.36 57.31 1.65
CA TRP A 14 12.78 56.01 1.09
C TRP A 14 13.72 56.13 -0.12
N HIS A 15 13.93 57.31 -0.68
CA HIS A 15 14.76 57.51 -1.89
C HIS A 15 16.22 57.90 -1.62
N GLU A 16 16.61 58.18 -0.38
CA GLU A 16 17.98 58.64 -0.07
C GLU A 16 19.00 57.49 0.02
N HIS A 17 18.56 56.25 0.27
CA HIS A 17 19.45 55.07 0.40
C HIS A 17 18.89 53.82 -0.29
N PRO A 18 18.84 53.76 -1.64
CA PRO A 18 18.34 52.60 -2.37
C PRO A 18 19.15 51.32 -2.10
N SER A 19 20.41 51.44 -1.67
CA SER A 19 21.28 50.31 -1.31
C SER A 19 20.75 49.49 -0.13
N PHE A 20 20.05 50.11 0.83
CA PHE A 20 19.49 49.39 1.98
C PHE A 20 18.44 48.36 1.57
N ILE A 21 17.59 48.70 0.60
CA ILE A 21 16.57 47.79 0.07
C ILE A 21 17.25 46.59 -0.63
N TRP A 22 18.30 46.84 -1.41
CA TRP A 22 19.05 45.77 -2.08
C TRP A 22 19.80 44.87 -1.09
N ILE A 23 20.32 45.42 0.00
CA ILE A 23 20.94 44.65 1.09
C ILE A 23 19.90 43.75 1.76
N LEU A 24 18.72 44.28 2.11
CA LEU A 24 17.63 43.49 2.69
C LEU A 24 17.15 42.39 1.74
N LEU A 25 17.00 42.68 0.45
CA LEU A 25 16.62 41.70 -0.56
C LEU A 25 17.68 40.60 -0.68
N PHE A 26 18.97 40.98 -0.70
CA PHE A 26 20.08 40.02 -0.73
C PHE A 26 20.09 39.12 0.50
N ILE A 27 19.90 39.69 1.71
CA ILE A 27 19.78 38.91 2.94
C ILE A 27 18.60 37.95 2.87
N LEU A 28 17.44 38.40 2.40
CA LEU A 28 16.26 37.55 2.25
C LEU A 28 16.52 36.38 1.28
N ILE A 29 17.19 36.63 0.16
CA ILE A 29 17.59 35.61 -0.82
C ILE A 29 18.58 34.63 -0.18
N CYS A 30 19.58 35.10 0.55
CA CYS A 30 20.54 34.26 1.25
C CYS A 30 19.85 33.37 2.29
N VAL A 31 18.92 33.92 3.07
CA VAL A 31 18.13 33.16 4.05
C VAL A 31 17.28 32.09 3.34
N TRP A 32 16.59 32.44 2.25
CA TRP A 32 15.83 31.47 1.45
C TRP A 32 16.71 30.37 0.85
N ALA A 33 17.89 30.73 0.33
CA ALA A 33 18.85 29.77 -0.20
C ALA A 33 19.38 28.84 0.90
N LEU A 34 19.67 29.36 2.09
CA LEU A 34 20.08 28.57 3.24
C LEU A 34 18.98 27.59 3.66
N PHE A 35 17.71 28.03 3.76
CA PHE A 35 16.58 27.13 4.03
C PHE A 35 16.44 26.05 2.96
N GLY A 36 16.60 26.39 1.68
CA GLY A 36 16.54 25.43 0.57
C GLY A 36 17.67 24.39 0.62
N ILE A 37 18.90 24.82 0.93
CA ILE A 37 20.06 23.92 1.06
C ILE A 37 19.91 23.03 2.29
N PHE A 38 19.54 23.59 3.44
CA PHE A 38 19.39 22.85 4.69
C PHE A 38 18.24 21.82 4.60
N GLY A 39 17.10 22.21 4.01
CA GLY A 39 15.99 21.29 3.78
C GLY A 39 16.34 20.14 2.82
N LYS A 40 17.11 20.41 1.76
CA LYS A 40 17.62 19.34 0.88
C LYS A 40 18.59 18.42 1.61
N TRP A 41 19.55 18.97 2.34
CA TRP A 41 20.53 18.20 3.10
C TRP A 41 19.90 17.32 4.17
N GLU A 42 18.99 17.87 4.97
CA GLU A 42 18.23 17.11 5.97
C GLU A 42 17.42 15.99 5.31
N SER A 43 16.79 16.26 4.16
CA SER A 43 16.04 15.25 3.42
C SER A 43 16.95 14.12 2.89
N LEU A 44 18.18 14.43 2.48
CA LEU A 44 19.15 13.44 2.00
C LEU A 44 19.66 12.57 3.15
N ILE A 45 20.09 13.17 4.26
CA ILE A 45 20.53 12.43 5.45
C ILE A 45 19.41 11.56 6.00
N THR A 46 18.20 12.10 6.05
CA THR A 46 17.05 11.33 6.52
C THR A 46 16.73 10.16 5.60
N ARG A 47 16.89 10.31 4.27
CA ARG A 47 16.74 9.20 3.32
C ARG A 47 17.82 8.14 3.51
N GLU A 48 19.06 8.56 3.71
CA GLU A 48 20.20 7.64 3.85
C GLU A 48 20.11 6.86 5.17
N LYS A 49 19.85 7.55 6.28
CA LYS A 49 19.59 6.90 7.58
C LYS A 49 18.37 5.97 7.57
N ARG A 50 17.33 6.30 6.78
CA ARG A 50 16.17 5.41 6.62
C ARG A 50 16.55 4.10 5.94
N LYS A 51 17.47 4.09 4.98
CA LYS A 51 17.91 2.86 4.30
C LYS A 51 18.57 1.85 5.25
N GLU A 52 19.18 2.33 6.33
CA GLU A 52 19.86 1.48 7.32
C GLU A 52 18.91 0.83 8.32
N LEU A 53 17.70 1.37 8.48
CA LEU A 53 16.72 0.89 9.45
C LEU A 53 15.86 -0.22 8.82
N PRO A 54 15.79 -1.44 9.43
CA PRO A 54 15.02 -2.56 8.89
C PRO A 54 13.55 -2.22 8.60
N PHE A 55 12.96 -1.32 9.38
CA PHE A 55 11.59 -0.85 9.18
C PHE A 55 11.31 -0.25 7.79
N PHE A 56 12.31 0.34 7.12
CA PHE A 56 12.13 0.92 5.77
C PHE A 56 12.64 0.00 4.66
N GLN A 57 13.18 -1.18 4.99
CA GLN A 57 13.72 -2.15 4.03
C GLN A 57 12.60 -3.06 3.50
N VAL A 58 11.57 -2.45 2.91
CA VAL A 58 10.44 -3.15 2.30
C VAL A 58 10.55 -2.99 0.79
N THR A 59 10.60 -4.08 0.03
CA THR A 59 10.71 -4.01 -1.44
C THR A 59 9.36 -3.66 -2.07
N LYS A 60 9.36 -3.16 -3.31
CA LYS A 60 8.10 -2.91 -4.05
C LYS A 60 7.31 -4.20 -4.25
N ARG A 61 8.03 -5.32 -4.48
CA ARG A 61 7.45 -6.66 -4.59
C ARG A 61 6.73 -7.07 -3.31
N ASP A 62 7.38 -6.98 -2.15
CA ASP A 62 6.76 -7.37 -0.88
C ASP A 62 5.57 -6.45 -0.54
N PHE A 63 5.73 -5.16 -0.79
CA PHE A 63 4.66 -4.20 -0.55
C PHE A 63 3.46 -4.41 -1.48
N SER A 64 3.66 -4.91 -2.70
CA SER A 64 2.56 -5.23 -3.61
C SER A 64 1.65 -6.31 -3.02
N LEU A 65 2.21 -7.31 -2.32
CA LEU A 65 1.44 -8.37 -1.65
C LEU A 65 0.46 -7.76 -0.65
N PHE A 66 0.95 -6.82 0.16
CA PHE A 66 0.12 -6.08 1.11
C PHE A 66 -0.98 -5.28 0.40
N LEU A 67 -0.65 -4.58 -0.68
CA LEU A 67 -1.61 -3.75 -1.42
C LEU A 67 -2.74 -4.60 -2.04
N TYR A 68 -2.43 -5.79 -2.56
CA TYR A 68 -3.46 -6.66 -3.12
C TYR A 68 -4.45 -7.18 -2.08
N GLN A 69 -4.00 -7.39 -0.84
CA GLN A 69 -4.88 -7.83 0.26
C GLN A 69 -5.65 -6.68 0.92
N ASN A 70 -5.20 -5.44 0.71
CA ASN A 70 -5.78 -4.23 1.27
C ASN A 70 -6.18 -3.28 0.11
N PRO A 71 -7.16 -3.69 -0.70
CA PRO A 71 -7.54 -3.03 -1.95
C PRO A 71 -8.08 -1.61 -1.75
N GLU A 72 -8.47 -1.24 -0.53
CA GLU A 72 -8.80 0.14 -0.14
C GLU A 72 -7.65 1.11 -0.45
N PHE A 73 -6.39 0.67 -0.31
CA PHE A 73 -5.22 1.48 -0.64
C PHE A 73 -4.98 1.60 -2.16
N LEU A 74 -5.50 0.66 -2.95
CA LEU A 74 -5.44 0.67 -4.42
C LEU A 74 -6.62 1.42 -5.07
N ARG A 75 -7.82 1.36 -4.45
CA ARG A 75 -9.10 1.82 -5.04
C ARG A 75 -9.51 3.24 -4.69
N ALA A 76 -8.83 3.89 -3.75
CA ALA A 76 -9.12 5.28 -3.39
C ALA A 76 -8.86 6.21 -4.60
N LYS A 77 -9.84 6.32 -5.50
CA LYS A 77 -9.93 7.35 -6.55
C LYS A 77 -10.04 8.71 -5.88
N GLY A 78 -8.91 9.27 -5.50
CA GLY A 78 -8.83 10.52 -4.75
C GLY A 78 -8.09 10.36 -3.44
N PHE A 79 -6.77 10.35 -3.52
CA PHE A 79 -5.86 10.73 -2.44
C PHE A 79 -6.07 12.20 -2.02
N ARG A 80 -7.26 12.54 -1.55
CA ARG A 80 -7.59 13.80 -0.89
C ARG A 80 -8.53 13.51 0.27
N ARG A 81 -7.93 13.14 1.40
CA ARG A 81 -8.09 13.75 2.73
C ARG A 81 -7.29 12.88 3.71
N PHE A 82 -6.52 13.51 4.59
CA PHE A 82 -5.52 12.94 5.52
C PHE A 82 -4.08 12.76 4.98
N GLY A 83 -3.34 13.87 4.95
CA GLY A 83 -2.12 14.08 5.74
C GLY A 83 -0.81 13.37 5.35
N THR A 84 -0.84 12.10 4.97
CA THR A 84 0.40 11.31 4.83
C THR A 84 0.37 10.39 3.61
N LEU A 85 -0.80 9.82 3.30
CA LEU A 85 -1.04 8.96 2.14
C LEU A 85 -1.03 9.71 0.80
N ALA A 86 -1.34 11.02 0.80
CA ALA A 86 -1.33 11.85 -0.40
C ALA A 86 0.06 11.95 -1.08
N ARG A 87 1.11 11.37 -0.51
CA ARG A 87 2.46 11.30 -1.08
C ARG A 87 2.75 10.02 -1.86
N ILE A 88 1.85 9.04 -1.86
CA ILE A 88 1.86 7.89 -2.78
C ILE A 88 1.27 8.27 -4.16
N THR A 89 0.83 9.53 -4.32
CA THR A 89 0.18 10.06 -5.53
C THR A 89 1.08 10.32 -6.74
N SER A 90 2.39 10.07 -6.68
CA SER A 90 3.15 9.83 -7.91
C SER A 90 2.84 8.42 -8.43
N LEU A 91 1.60 8.20 -8.89
CA LEU A 91 1.20 6.99 -9.61
C LEU A 91 2.03 6.77 -10.90
N ASP A 92 2.84 7.73 -11.34
CA ASP A 92 3.89 7.53 -12.35
C ASP A 92 5.18 6.87 -11.80
N GLU A 93 5.42 6.87 -10.49
CA GLU A 93 6.50 6.12 -9.82
C GLU A 93 6.05 4.74 -9.28
N VAL A 94 4.73 4.49 -9.24
CA VAL A 94 4.12 3.15 -9.04
C VAL A 94 3.77 2.51 -10.38
N ARG A 95 4.34 2.98 -11.49
CA ARG A 95 4.52 2.10 -12.65
C ARG A 95 5.56 1.08 -12.21
N PHE A 96 5.10 -0.13 -11.87
CA PHE A 96 5.97 -1.26 -11.60
C PHE A 96 6.87 -1.46 -12.82
N VAL A 97 8.09 -0.95 -12.72
CA VAL A 97 9.16 -1.24 -13.67
C VAL A 97 9.75 -2.54 -13.17
N PRO A 98 9.63 -3.67 -13.89
CA PRO A 98 10.04 -4.98 -13.39
C PRO A 98 11.47 -5.00 -12.82
N PRO A 99 12.48 -4.35 -13.46
CA PRO A 99 13.82 -4.20 -12.89
C PRO A 99 13.91 -3.51 -11.51
N LYS A 100 12.87 -2.78 -11.12
CA LYS A 100 12.81 -2.01 -9.87
C LYS A 100 11.92 -2.66 -8.81
N ALA A 101 11.36 -3.84 -9.06
CA ALA A 101 10.47 -4.53 -8.13
C ALA A 101 11.17 -4.88 -6.80
N ASP A 102 12.47 -5.16 -6.88
CA ASP A 102 13.28 -5.51 -5.70
C ASP A 102 13.94 -4.26 -5.04
N GLU A 103 13.66 -3.05 -5.55
CA GLU A 103 14.08 -1.81 -4.88
C GLU A 103 13.20 -1.51 -3.66
N TYR A 104 13.78 -0.90 -2.62
CA TYR A 104 13.02 -0.45 -1.46
C TYR A 104 12.00 0.64 -1.81
N ILE A 105 10.82 0.55 -1.20
CA ILE A 105 9.78 1.55 -1.36
C ILE A 105 10.08 2.80 -0.55
N VAL A 106 9.50 3.91 -0.99
CA VAL A 106 9.44 5.13 -0.19
C VAL A 106 7.99 5.38 0.19
N ALA A 107 7.60 4.85 1.35
CA ALA A 107 6.26 5.04 1.90
C ALA A 107 6.30 5.81 3.24
N PRO A 108 5.23 6.56 3.55
CA PRO A 108 4.97 7.09 4.89
C PRO A 108 5.11 6.03 6.01
N PRO A 109 5.65 6.39 7.19
CA PRO A 109 5.86 5.44 8.28
C PRO A 109 4.59 4.74 8.79
N ASP A 110 3.45 5.42 8.76
CA ASP A 110 2.14 4.88 9.15
C ASP A 110 1.69 3.73 8.24
N ILE A 111 2.01 3.80 6.95
CA ILE A 111 1.67 2.76 5.97
C ILE A 111 2.65 1.60 6.07
N LEU A 112 3.94 1.88 6.24
CA LEU A 112 4.93 0.85 6.51
C LEU A 112 4.61 0.11 7.81
N PHE A 113 4.13 0.83 8.83
CA PHE A 113 3.68 0.19 10.07
C PHE A 113 2.53 -0.78 9.81
N ARG A 114 1.54 -0.40 9.00
CA ARG A 114 0.44 -1.30 8.60
C ARG A 114 0.94 -2.50 7.82
N TYR A 115 1.85 -2.29 6.87
CA TYR A 115 2.53 -3.37 6.16
C TYR A 115 3.20 -4.33 7.13
N HIS A 116 4.02 -3.85 8.07
CA HIS A 116 4.75 -4.69 9.03
C HIS A 116 3.83 -5.44 9.99
N VAL A 117 2.71 -4.82 10.39
CA VAL A 117 1.72 -5.50 11.22
C VAL A 117 0.98 -6.56 10.40
N TRP A 118 0.64 -6.27 9.16
CA TRP A 118 0.06 -7.25 8.24
C TRP A 118 1.00 -8.40 7.96
N ASP A 119 2.26 -8.14 7.62
CA ASP A 119 3.27 -9.15 7.33
C ASP A 119 3.46 -10.07 8.54
N ARG A 120 3.60 -9.48 9.73
CA ARG A 120 3.72 -10.22 10.99
C ARG A 120 2.49 -11.08 11.34
N LEU A 121 1.28 -10.61 11.05
CA LEU A 121 0.05 -11.28 11.48
C LEU A 121 -0.49 -12.24 10.43
N LEU A 122 -0.39 -11.88 9.15
CA LEU A 122 -1.06 -12.52 8.03
C LEU A 122 -0.13 -12.89 6.88
N GLY A 123 1.14 -12.45 6.88
CA GLY A 123 2.09 -12.74 5.79
C GLY A 123 2.23 -14.25 5.52
N ASP A 124 2.19 -15.05 6.59
CA ASP A 124 2.26 -16.52 6.50
C ASP A 124 0.89 -17.19 6.30
N SER A 125 -0.21 -16.44 6.35
CA SER A 125 -1.58 -16.97 6.28
C SER A 125 -2.07 -17.05 4.83
N LEU A 126 -1.49 -17.97 4.06
CA LEU A 126 -1.94 -18.28 2.71
C LEU A 126 -3.06 -19.33 2.74
N ALA A 127 -4.19 -19.04 2.07
CA ALA A 127 -5.20 -20.06 1.82
C ALA A 127 -4.78 -20.87 0.58
N PRO A 128 -4.57 -22.19 0.68
CA PRO A 128 -4.20 -22.99 -0.48
C PRO A 128 -5.37 -23.01 -1.47
N ARG A 129 -5.18 -22.40 -2.64
CA ARG A 129 -6.17 -22.33 -3.71
C ARG A 129 -5.56 -22.87 -5.00
N PRO A 130 -6.30 -23.66 -5.80
CA PRO A 130 -5.85 -24.03 -7.14
C PRO A 130 -5.56 -22.78 -7.98
N ILE A 131 -4.49 -22.84 -8.76
CA ILE A 131 -4.09 -21.78 -9.69
C ILE A 131 -4.24 -22.34 -11.11
N SER A 132 -5.23 -21.84 -11.85
CA SER A 132 -5.41 -22.22 -13.26
C SER A 132 -4.27 -21.64 -14.10
N GLY A 133 -3.71 -22.45 -15.00
CA GLY A 133 -2.68 -22.00 -15.94
C GLY A 133 -3.12 -20.83 -16.81
N GLU A 134 -4.38 -20.78 -17.24
CA GLU A 134 -4.91 -19.69 -18.06
C GLU A 134 -4.95 -18.36 -17.28
N GLU A 135 -5.48 -18.39 -16.05
CA GLU A 135 -5.53 -17.21 -15.19
C GLU A 135 -4.11 -16.76 -14.81
N PHE A 136 -3.21 -17.71 -14.57
CA PHE A 136 -1.82 -17.43 -14.23
C PHE A 136 -1.06 -16.77 -15.39
N LYS A 137 -1.30 -17.19 -16.64
CA LYS A 137 -0.78 -16.50 -17.84
C LYS A 137 -1.23 -15.05 -17.88
N LEU A 138 -2.51 -14.79 -17.59
CA LEU A 138 -3.04 -13.43 -17.56
C LEU A 138 -2.39 -12.60 -16.44
N PHE A 139 -2.26 -13.18 -15.25
CA PHE A 139 -1.58 -12.56 -14.11
C PHE A 139 -0.16 -12.12 -14.47
N LEU A 140 0.66 -12.99 -15.06
CA LEU A 140 2.05 -12.67 -15.43
C LEU A 140 2.13 -11.61 -16.52
N LYS A 141 1.19 -11.64 -17.48
CA LYS A 141 1.09 -10.63 -18.54
C LYS A 141 0.79 -9.24 -17.96
N GLU A 142 -0.06 -9.16 -16.94
CA GLU A 142 -0.43 -7.90 -16.28
C GLU A 142 0.61 -7.43 -15.25
N ASN A 143 1.33 -8.37 -14.63
CA ASN A 143 2.29 -8.11 -13.55
C ASN A 143 3.66 -8.72 -13.91
N PRO A 144 4.37 -8.13 -14.89
CA PRO A 144 5.63 -8.68 -15.42
C PRO A 144 6.78 -8.68 -14.40
N ASP A 145 6.64 -8.05 -13.24
CA ASP A 145 7.58 -8.15 -12.12
C ASP A 145 7.61 -9.54 -11.48
N TRP A 146 6.54 -10.33 -11.64
CA TRP A 146 6.45 -11.71 -11.19
C TRP A 146 6.91 -12.74 -12.23
N GLU A 147 7.25 -12.30 -13.44
CA GLU A 147 7.89 -13.15 -14.45
C GLU A 147 9.28 -13.60 -13.95
N PRO A 148 9.64 -14.90 -14.05
CA PRO A 148 10.94 -15.37 -13.60
C PRO A 148 12.13 -14.70 -14.30
N GLU A 149 11.94 -14.22 -15.54
CA GLU A 149 12.96 -13.49 -16.29
C GLU A 149 13.29 -12.14 -15.64
N ASN A 150 12.29 -11.51 -15.01
CA ASN A 150 12.42 -10.21 -14.34
C ASN A 150 12.67 -10.33 -12.84
N TRP A 151 12.70 -11.55 -12.30
CA TRP A 151 12.91 -11.82 -10.89
C TRP A 151 14.18 -12.64 -10.66
N PRO A 152 15.30 -12.01 -10.26
CA PRO A 152 16.55 -12.72 -9.97
C PRO A 152 16.39 -13.80 -8.89
N GLY A 153 15.49 -13.58 -7.91
CA GLY A 153 15.19 -14.51 -6.83
C GLY A 153 14.28 -15.69 -7.20
N ALA A 154 13.77 -15.76 -8.43
CA ALA A 154 12.87 -16.84 -8.84
C ALA A 154 13.56 -18.22 -8.75
N THR A 155 12.92 -19.15 -8.05
CA THR A 155 13.39 -20.53 -7.87
C THR A 155 13.40 -21.29 -9.19
N GLU A 156 14.26 -22.30 -9.31
CA GLU A 156 14.33 -23.12 -10.53
C GLU A 156 13.01 -23.86 -10.80
N GLY A 157 12.33 -24.32 -9.74
CA GLY A 157 11.01 -24.93 -9.85
C GLY A 157 10.00 -23.97 -10.47
N TYR A 158 9.99 -22.71 -10.04
CA TYR A 158 9.10 -21.70 -10.59
C TYR A 158 9.40 -21.39 -12.05
N ARG A 159 10.69 -21.24 -12.40
CA ARG A 159 11.13 -21.02 -13.78
C ARG A 159 10.63 -22.13 -14.71
N GLN A 160 10.71 -23.38 -14.27
CA GLN A 160 10.25 -24.52 -15.05
C GLN A 160 8.71 -24.52 -15.20
N VAL A 161 7.96 -24.22 -14.12
CA VAL A 161 6.49 -24.11 -14.17
C VAL A 161 6.03 -23.06 -15.17
N VAL A 162 6.66 -21.88 -15.18
CA VAL A 162 6.30 -20.80 -16.12
C VAL A 162 6.69 -21.16 -17.55
N LYS A 163 7.81 -21.86 -17.75
CA LYS A 163 8.23 -22.32 -19.08
C LYS A 163 7.28 -23.37 -19.68
N ASP A 164 6.77 -24.26 -18.84
CA ASP A 164 5.84 -25.34 -19.23
C ASP A 164 4.37 -24.93 -19.06
N LEU A 165 4.09 -23.63 -18.94
CA LEU A 165 2.77 -23.11 -18.56
C LEU A 165 1.69 -23.45 -19.60
N GLY A 166 0.91 -24.49 -19.30
CA GLY A 166 -0.24 -24.93 -20.07
C GLY A 166 -1.55 -24.29 -19.60
N ASP A 167 -2.66 -24.93 -19.94
CA ASP A 167 -4.01 -24.52 -19.49
C ASP A 167 -4.48 -25.35 -18.28
N THR A 168 -3.62 -26.23 -17.79
CA THR A 168 -3.84 -27.05 -16.59
C THR A 168 -3.47 -26.29 -15.33
N ASP A 169 -3.96 -26.76 -14.18
CA ASP A 169 -3.62 -26.17 -12.88
C ASP A 169 -2.14 -26.33 -12.57
N LEU A 170 -1.59 -25.34 -11.85
CA LEU A 170 -0.18 -25.31 -11.48
C LEU A 170 0.11 -26.23 -10.29
N PRO A 171 1.29 -26.89 -10.27
CA PRO A 171 1.77 -27.60 -9.09
C PRO A 171 2.20 -26.59 -8.01
N LEU A 172 1.33 -26.37 -7.01
CA LEU A 172 1.54 -25.36 -5.96
C LEU A 172 2.84 -25.56 -5.17
N ASP A 173 3.35 -26.79 -5.06
CA ASP A 173 4.63 -27.09 -4.39
C ASP A 173 5.86 -26.52 -5.13
N LYS A 174 5.71 -26.17 -6.40
CA LYS A 174 6.76 -25.57 -7.25
C LYS A 174 6.64 -24.06 -7.37
N VAL A 175 5.51 -23.49 -6.97
CA VAL A 175 5.25 -22.05 -7.03
C VAL A 175 5.62 -21.44 -5.67
N PRO A 176 6.51 -20.44 -5.60
CA PRO A 176 6.86 -19.78 -4.35
C PRO A 176 5.62 -19.20 -3.65
N SER A 177 5.58 -19.24 -2.33
CA SER A 177 4.43 -18.75 -1.55
C SER A 177 4.11 -17.29 -1.85
N GLU A 178 5.12 -16.47 -2.10
CA GLU A 178 4.96 -15.06 -2.44
C GLU A 178 4.24 -14.89 -3.79
N VAL A 179 4.53 -15.76 -4.76
CA VAL A 179 3.85 -15.75 -6.07
C VAL A 179 2.41 -16.22 -5.93
N GLN A 180 2.17 -17.28 -5.14
CA GLN A 180 0.81 -17.75 -4.85
C GLN A 180 -0.01 -16.64 -4.19
N PHE A 181 0.62 -15.92 -3.25
CA PHE A 181 0.01 -14.82 -2.53
C PHE A 181 -0.29 -13.63 -3.44
N ALA A 182 0.66 -13.26 -4.31
CA ALA A 182 0.48 -12.22 -5.31
C ALA A 182 -0.66 -12.55 -6.28
N PHE A 183 -0.67 -13.78 -6.80
CA PHE A 183 -1.71 -14.25 -7.70
C PHE A 183 -3.09 -14.22 -7.04
N GLN A 184 -3.20 -14.75 -5.81
CA GLN A 184 -4.46 -14.74 -5.07
C GLN A 184 -4.94 -13.31 -4.80
N GLY A 185 -4.04 -12.42 -4.41
CA GLY A 185 -4.35 -11.01 -4.21
C GLY A 185 -4.82 -10.32 -5.51
N TRP A 186 -4.13 -10.55 -6.63
CA TRP A 186 -4.54 -10.07 -7.95
C TRP A 186 -5.93 -10.60 -8.34
N LYS A 187 -6.19 -11.90 -8.15
CA LYS A 187 -7.47 -12.52 -8.46
C LYS A 187 -8.60 -11.95 -7.60
N ASN A 188 -8.35 -11.78 -6.30
CA ASN A 188 -9.27 -11.12 -5.37
C ASN A 188 -9.60 -9.70 -5.82
N PHE A 189 -8.61 -8.97 -6.32
CA PHE A 189 -8.79 -7.59 -6.74
C PHE A 189 -9.57 -7.48 -8.06
N PHE A 190 -9.15 -8.20 -9.11
CA PHE A 190 -9.64 -8.00 -10.46
C PHE A 190 -10.82 -8.92 -10.82
N GLY A 191 -10.82 -10.16 -10.32
CA GLY A 191 -11.82 -11.17 -10.67
C GLY A 191 -12.93 -11.36 -9.63
N GLU A 192 -12.59 -11.31 -8.34
CA GLU A 192 -13.45 -11.85 -7.28
C GLU A 192 -13.99 -10.79 -6.30
N TRP A 193 -13.67 -9.53 -6.53
CA TRP A 193 -13.97 -8.47 -5.58
C TRP A 193 -15.47 -8.30 -5.29
N THR A 194 -16.30 -8.45 -6.31
CA THR A 194 -17.76 -8.32 -6.16
C THR A 194 -18.28 -9.40 -5.22
N GLN A 195 -17.83 -10.64 -5.40
CA GLN A 195 -18.20 -11.78 -4.57
C GLN A 195 -17.69 -11.62 -3.14
N ILE A 196 -16.46 -11.13 -2.96
CA ILE A 196 -15.87 -10.85 -1.64
C ILE A 196 -16.71 -9.82 -0.88
N LYS A 197 -17.20 -8.77 -1.53
CA LYS A 197 -18.06 -7.77 -0.86
C LYS A 197 -19.39 -8.34 -0.37
N GLU A 198 -19.91 -9.33 -1.07
CA GLU A 198 -21.19 -9.99 -0.79
C GLU A 198 -21.07 -11.04 0.31
N VAL A 199 -19.85 -11.36 0.77
CA VAL A 199 -19.60 -12.27 1.90
C VAL A 199 -20.29 -11.77 3.16
N LYS A 200 -21.26 -12.55 3.63
CA LYS A 200 -22.04 -12.33 4.86
C LYS A 200 -22.06 -13.62 5.69
N PRO A 201 -20.98 -13.93 6.42
CA PRO A 201 -20.93 -15.14 7.24
C PRO A 201 -21.91 -15.02 8.41
N THR A 202 -22.46 -16.15 8.81
CA THR A 202 -23.23 -16.27 10.05
C THR A 202 -22.33 -16.12 11.27
N GLY A 203 -22.91 -15.81 12.44
CA GLY A 203 -22.16 -15.74 13.71
C GLY A 203 -21.29 -16.98 13.96
N PRO A 204 -21.85 -18.21 13.86
CA PRO A 204 -21.07 -19.45 14.03
C PRO A 204 -19.95 -19.65 13.00
N GLU A 205 -20.17 -19.29 11.72
CA GLU A 205 -19.12 -19.38 10.69
C GLU A 205 -17.96 -18.43 10.97
N MET A 206 -18.28 -17.21 11.40
CA MET A 206 -17.30 -16.21 11.81
C MET A 206 -16.52 -16.68 13.05
N GLU A 207 -17.20 -17.18 14.08
CA GLU A 207 -16.56 -17.70 15.29
C GLU A 207 -15.61 -18.85 14.97
N LYS A 208 -16.03 -19.77 14.09
CA LYS A 208 -15.18 -20.86 13.62
C LYS A 208 -13.96 -20.32 12.88
N PHE A 209 -14.15 -19.43 11.91
CA PHE A 209 -13.04 -18.83 11.16
C PHE A 209 -12.04 -18.14 12.08
N LEU A 210 -12.50 -17.37 13.07
CA LEU A 210 -11.64 -16.68 14.03
C LEU A 210 -10.99 -17.64 15.06
N ALA A 211 -11.54 -18.83 15.25
CA ALA A 211 -10.90 -19.89 16.04
C ALA A 211 -9.77 -20.55 15.24
N ASP A 212 -10.02 -20.86 13.97
CA ASP A 212 -9.05 -21.49 13.07
C ASP A 212 -7.92 -20.52 12.65
N HIS A 213 -8.24 -19.22 12.53
CA HIS A 213 -7.33 -18.17 12.09
C HIS A 213 -7.31 -16.99 13.09
N PRO A 214 -6.67 -17.16 14.27
CA PRO A 214 -6.72 -16.17 15.34
C PRO A 214 -6.16 -14.81 14.94
N HIS A 215 -5.23 -14.74 13.99
CA HIS A 215 -4.62 -13.49 13.51
C HIS A 215 -5.62 -12.51 12.89
N TYR A 216 -6.80 -12.97 12.46
CA TYR A 216 -7.88 -12.11 11.96
C TYR A 216 -8.74 -11.49 13.08
N ARG A 217 -8.51 -11.86 14.35
CA ARG A 217 -9.31 -11.33 15.47
C ARG A 217 -9.09 -9.84 15.66
N ARG A 218 -10.19 -9.14 15.97
CA ARG A 218 -10.26 -7.71 16.34
C ARG A 218 -9.13 -7.24 17.25
N SER A 219 -8.78 -8.03 18.27
CA SER A 219 -7.76 -7.69 19.25
C SER A 219 -6.38 -7.44 18.65
N TYR A 220 -6.02 -8.15 17.58
CA TYR A 220 -4.72 -7.96 16.91
C TYR A 220 -4.67 -6.66 16.11
N TRP A 221 -5.82 -6.20 15.63
CA TRP A 221 -5.95 -5.07 14.71
C TRP A 221 -6.48 -3.80 15.36
N ARG A 222 -6.89 -3.85 16.63
CA ARG A 222 -7.57 -2.75 17.33
C ARG A 222 -6.84 -1.41 17.21
N ASN A 223 -5.51 -1.42 17.35
CA ASN A 223 -4.70 -0.19 17.30
C ASN A 223 -4.58 0.40 15.90
N ILE A 224 -4.86 -0.39 14.86
CA ILE A 224 -4.82 0.05 13.45
C ILE A 224 -6.22 0.47 13.01
N LEU A 225 -7.23 -0.31 13.37
CA LEU A 225 -8.60 -0.13 12.87
C LEU A 225 -9.41 0.91 13.65
N SER A 226 -8.90 1.41 14.80
CA SER A 226 -9.64 2.34 15.66
C SER A 226 -10.12 3.61 14.96
N GLU A 227 -9.37 4.07 13.96
CA GLU A 227 -9.71 5.29 13.20
C GLU A 227 -10.58 4.98 11.98
N GLU A 228 -10.33 3.88 11.27
CA GLU A 228 -10.97 3.56 10.00
C GLU A 228 -12.27 2.75 10.14
N TYR A 229 -12.32 1.87 11.13
CA TYR A 229 -13.47 1.00 11.41
C TYR A 229 -13.89 1.13 12.87
N PRO A 230 -14.29 2.34 13.33
CA PRO A 230 -14.65 2.55 14.73
C PRO A 230 -15.86 1.70 15.14
N ASP A 231 -16.85 1.53 14.25
CA ASP A 231 -18.07 0.77 14.54
C ASP A 231 -17.80 -0.73 14.70
N TYR A 232 -16.90 -1.29 13.88
CA TYR A 232 -16.41 -2.66 14.02
C TYR A 232 -15.82 -2.95 15.41
N LEU A 233 -15.29 -1.93 16.09
CA LEU A 233 -14.65 -2.05 17.40
C LEU A 233 -15.55 -1.66 18.59
N LYS A 234 -16.73 -1.08 18.35
CA LYS A 234 -17.66 -0.64 19.42
C LYS A 234 -18.29 -1.80 20.19
N ASN A 235 -18.68 -2.86 19.50
CA ASN A 235 -19.37 -4.02 20.08
C ASN A 235 -18.52 -5.27 19.88
N LEU A 236 -17.62 -5.56 20.84
CA LEU A 236 -16.70 -6.69 20.76
C LEU A 236 -17.42 -8.04 20.64
N ASP A 237 -18.66 -8.13 21.13
CA ASP A 237 -19.41 -9.38 21.24
C ASP A 237 -20.27 -9.70 20.01
N VAL A 238 -20.59 -8.71 19.16
CA VAL A 238 -21.46 -8.92 17.98
C VAL A 238 -20.78 -8.36 16.73
N LEU A 239 -20.52 -9.25 15.78
CA LEU A 239 -20.04 -8.92 14.43
C LEU A 239 -21.25 -8.78 13.51
N SER A 240 -21.62 -7.55 13.13
CA SER A 240 -22.49 -7.35 11.98
C SER A 240 -21.69 -7.58 10.71
N ALA A 241 -22.25 -8.34 9.76
CA ALA A 241 -21.63 -8.56 8.45
C ALA A 241 -21.45 -7.25 7.65
N GLU A 242 -22.24 -6.24 7.96
CA GLU A 242 -22.20 -4.92 7.30
C GLU A 242 -21.01 -4.08 7.76
N ASP A 243 -20.60 -4.21 9.02
CA ASP A 243 -19.50 -3.45 9.64
C ASP A 243 -18.14 -4.16 9.52
N MET A 244 -18.08 -5.24 8.73
CA MET A 244 -16.88 -6.05 8.62
C MET A 244 -15.84 -5.40 7.70
N PRO A 245 -14.58 -5.25 8.16
CA PRO A 245 -13.52 -4.70 7.33
C PRO A 245 -13.21 -5.63 6.15
N ASP A 246 -12.74 -5.05 5.04
CA ASP A 246 -12.56 -5.76 3.79
C ASP A 246 -11.52 -6.90 3.91
N PHE A 247 -10.42 -6.69 4.63
CA PHE A 247 -9.41 -7.75 4.85
C PHE A 247 -9.98 -9.01 5.52
N LEU A 248 -10.99 -8.86 6.39
CA LEU A 248 -11.64 -9.99 7.06
C LEU A 248 -12.58 -10.72 6.08
N LYS A 249 -13.29 -9.98 5.23
CA LYS A 249 -14.10 -10.59 4.14
C LYS A 249 -13.23 -11.35 3.16
N VAL A 250 -12.08 -10.77 2.77
CA VAL A 250 -11.08 -11.42 1.92
C VAL A 250 -10.58 -12.71 2.56
N GLY A 251 -10.23 -12.68 3.85
CA GLY A 251 -9.83 -13.88 4.60
C GLY A 251 -10.90 -14.96 4.56
N ILE A 252 -12.12 -14.63 4.97
CA ILE A 252 -13.24 -15.60 5.02
C ILE A 252 -13.54 -16.17 3.63
N TYR A 253 -13.53 -15.33 2.60
CA TYR A 253 -13.73 -15.76 1.22
C TYR A 253 -12.64 -16.77 0.79
N ASN A 254 -11.37 -16.40 0.98
CA ASN A 254 -10.22 -17.20 0.58
C ASN A 254 -10.16 -18.57 1.27
N PHE A 255 -10.54 -18.64 2.54
CA PHE A 255 -10.57 -19.88 3.32
C PHE A 255 -11.91 -20.62 3.22
N SER A 256 -12.86 -20.15 2.40
CA SER A 256 -14.13 -20.84 2.22
C SER A 256 -13.95 -22.15 1.43
N PRO A 257 -14.73 -23.20 1.72
CA PRO A 257 -14.63 -24.48 1.01
C PRO A 257 -14.77 -24.34 -0.50
N GLN A 258 -15.63 -23.43 -0.98
CA GLN A 258 -15.87 -23.19 -2.40
C GLN A 258 -14.59 -22.75 -3.14
N GLN A 259 -13.69 -22.05 -2.44
CA GLN A 259 -12.41 -21.60 -3.02
C GLN A 259 -11.32 -22.66 -2.94
N GLN A 260 -11.49 -23.66 -2.06
CA GLN A 260 -10.57 -24.78 -1.88
C GLN A 260 -10.91 -25.96 -2.79
N THR A 261 -12.16 -26.05 -3.24
CA THR A 261 -12.62 -27.04 -4.21
C THR A 261 -12.47 -26.52 -5.63
N LEU A 262 -12.04 -27.41 -6.53
CA LEU A 262 -12.11 -27.14 -7.97
C LEU A 262 -13.57 -26.90 -8.37
N PRO A 263 -13.86 -26.01 -9.34
CA PRO A 263 -15.13 -26.11 -10.04
C PRO A 263 -15.17 -27.49 -10.71
N ASP A 264 -16.17 -28.31 -10.34
CA ASP A 264 -16.49 -29.52 -11.09
C ASP A 264 -16.73 -29.09 -12.55
N LYS A 265 -15.79 -29.42 -13.44
CA LYS A 265 -15.95 -29.24 -14.88
C LYS A 265 -16.79 -30.37 -15.45
#